data_AF-A0A8X6MD32-F1
#
_entry.id   AF-A0A8X6MD32-F1
#
_cell.length_a   1.000
_cell.length_b   1.000
_cell.length_c   1.000
_cell.angle_alpha   90.00
_cell.angle_beta   90.00
_cell.angle_gamma   90.00
#
_symmetry.space_group_name_H-M   'P 1'
#
loop_
_entity.id
_entity.type
_entity.pdbx_description
1 polymer ?
#
loop_
_entity_poly.entity_id
_entity_poly.type
_entity_poly.pdbx_seq_one_letter_code
_entity_poly.pdbx_strand_id
1 'polypeptide(L)'
;MSRLHKQAFSGDIKKIHKYILINESDRNLQKYSRNKVLLLPWKLTDFHLVHHFLATRTLKTFAENEKKFPCASFVVINDTYDDVILSSSDNLEEVKEEEEEEVHFQLIQFLQIGDRQLHKWLYNHPYLLNDNKTEEYTFLPDLLTFGMLW
;
A
#
# COMPACT_ATOMS: atom_id res chain seq x y z
N MET A 1 3.21 0.54 13.80
CA MET A 1 3.38 -0.74 14.54
C MET A 1 2.09 -0.97 15.29
N SER A 2 1.27 -1.88 14.80
CA SER A 2 -0.18 -1.81 14.89
C SER A 2 -0.85 -2.71 15.94
N ARG A 3 -0.08 -3.16 16.93
CA ARG A 3 -0.49 -4.19 17.90
C ARG A 3 -1.42 -3.71 19.02
N LEU A 4 -1.95 -2.48 18.94
CA LEU A 4 -2.73 -1.85 20.03
C LEU A 4 -4.16 -1.45 19.63
N HIS A 5 -4.48 -1.51 18.34
CA HIS A 5 -5.63 -0.81 17.78
C HIS A 5 -6.81 -1.73 17.49
N LYS A 6 -8.00 -1.34 17.95
CA LYS A 6 -9.25 -2.12 17.78
C LYS A 6 -9.71 -2.23 16.32
N GLN A 7 -9.36 -1.25 15.49
CA GLN A 7 -9.74 -1.21 14.07
C GLN A 7 -8.49 -1.02 13.22
N ALA A 8 -8.42 -1.78 12.13
CA ALA A 8 -7.28 -1.80 11.22
C ALA A 8 -7.70 -2.22 9.82
N PHE A 9 -7.00 -1.64 8.84
CA PHE A 9 -7.05 -2.07 7.46
C PHE A 9 -5.67 -2.25 6.87
N SER A 10 -5.61 -3.11 5.87
CA SER A 10 -4.43 -3.22 5.02
C SER A 10 -4.80 -3.34 3.56
N GLY A 11 -3.89 -2.93 2.69
CA GLY A 11 -4.05 -3.09 1.25
C GLY A 11 -2.70 -3.03 0.57
N ASP A 12 -2.51 -3.92 -0.39
CA ASP A 12 -1.29 -3.97 -1.20
C ASP A 12 -1.45 -3.02 -2.41
N ILE A 13 -0.41 -2.25 -2.74
CA ILE A 13 -0.39 -1.39 -3.93
C ILE A 13 0.10 -2.20 -5.13
N LYS A 14 -0.82 -2.46 -6.06
CA LYS A 14 -0.62 -3.37 -7.18
C LYS A 14 0.55 -2.93 -8.06
N LYS A 15 1.58 -3.79 -8.11
CA LYS A 15 2.72 -3.69 -9.04
C LYS A 15 3.42 -2.33 -9.01
N ILE A 16 3.60 -1.77 -7.80
CA ILE A 16 4.20 -0.44 -7.61
C ILE A 16 5.53 -0.23 -8.35
N HIS A 17 6.30 -1.30 -8.51
CA HIS A 17 7.58 -1.31 -9.21
C HIS A 17 7.56 -0.88 -10.66
N LYS A 18 6.41 -1.00 -11.31
CA LYS A 18 6.24 -0.54 -12.69
C LYS A 18 6.30 0.98 -12.80
N TYR A 19 6.07 1.69 -11.70
CA TYR A 19 6.02 3.15 -11.63
C TYR A 19 7.34 3.75 -11.11
N ILE A 20 8.37 2.93 -10.89
CA ILE A 20 9.68 3.37 -10.40
C ILE A 20 10.66 3.30 -11.56
N LEU A 21 11.12 4.46 -12.02
CA LEU A 21 12.18 4.55 -13.02
C LEU A 21 13.54 4.51 -12.32
N ILE A 22 14.36 3.51 -12.67
CA ILE A 22 15.72 3.39 -12.14
C ILE A 22 16.71 4.02 -13.11
N ASN A 23 17.60 4.85 -12.56
CA ASN A 23 18.68 5.48 -13.31
C ASN A 23 19.50 4.41 -14.05
N GLU A 24 19.79 4.66 -15.32
CA GLU A 24 20.54 3.75 -16.20
C GLU A 24 21.87 3.32 -15.60
N SER A 25 22.56 4.22 -14.89
CA SER A 25 23.83 3.94 -14.20
C SER A 25 23.69 2.88 -13.10
N ASP A 26 22.52 2.78 -12.48
CA ASP A 26 22.28 1.96 -11.28
C ASP A 26 21.58 0.64 -11.61
N ARG A 27 21.14 0.45 -12.87
CA ARG A 27 20.46 -0.78 -13.31
C ARG A 27 21.36 -2.02 -13.19
N ASN A 28 22.68 -1.86 -13.32
CA ASN A 28 23.64 -2.95 -13.12
C ASN A 28 23.71 -3.41 -11.66
N LEU A 29 23.41 -2.55 -10.69
CA LEU A 29 23.39 -2.86 -9.26
C LEU A 29 22.18 -3.74 -8.87
N GLN A 30 21.18 -3.83 -9.74
CA GLN A 30 19.98 -4.65 -9.53
C GLN A 30 20.04 -6.02 -10.19
N LYS A 31 21.15 -6.37 -10.84
CA LYS A 31 21.31 -7.67 -11.50
C LYS A 31 21.61 -8.76 -10.46
N TYR A 32 20.66 -9.65 -10.22
CA TYR A 32 20.93 -10.92 -9.55
C TYR A 32 21.10 -12.05 -10.58
N SER A 33 22.14 -12.86 -10.42
CA SER A 33 22.35 -14.08 -11.21
C SER A 33 21.49 -15.21 -10.66
N ARG A 34 20.23 -15.30 -11.08
CA ARG A 34 19.47 -16.55 -11.05
C ARG A 34 19.33 -17.05 -12.48
N ASN A 35 20.25 -17.94 -12.86
CA ASN A 35 20.27 -18.74 -14.10
C ASN A 35 19.90 -17.98 -15.38
N LYS A 36 20.90 -17.51 -16.15
CA LYS A 36 20.89 -17.21 -17.60
C LYS A 36 19.52 -17.06 -18.30
N VAL A 37 18.62 -16.23 -17.78
CA VAL A 37 17.49 -15.73 -18.55
C VAL A 37 17.85 -14.30 -18.89
N LEU A 38 17.99 -14.05 -20.18
CA LEU A 38 18.18 -12.72 -20.74
C LEU A 38 16.97 -11.87 -20.36
N LEU A 39 17.10 -11.14 -19.25
CA LEU A 39 16.13 -10.15 -18.86
C LEU A 39 16.36 -8.93 -19.73
N LEU A 40 15.34 -8.63 -20.53
CA LEU A 40 15.28 -7.41 -21.31
C LEU A 40 15.59 -6.22 -20.40
N PRO A 41 16.35 -5.20 -20.86
CA PRO A 41 16.81 -4.07 -20.04
C PRO A 41 15.69 -3.18 -19.44
N TRP A 42 14.43 -3.53 -19.70
CA TRP A 42 13.21 -2.85 -19.29
C TRP A 42 12.31 -3.70 -18.36
N LYS A 43 12.69 -4.96 -18.07
CA LYS A 43 11.92 -5.85 -17.19
C LYS A 43 12.72 -6.10 -15.90
N LEU A 44 12.30 -5.46 -14.82
CA LEU A 44 12.81 -5.71 -13.48
C LEU A 44 12.64 -7.19 -13.11
N THR A 45 13.68 -7.77 -12.53
CA THR A 45 13.60 -8.96 -11.69
C THR A 45 13.86 -8.61 -10.23
N ASP A 46 12.91 -8.99 -9.39
CA ASP A 46 13.10 -9.69 -8.11
C ASP A 46 14.29 -9.28 -7.25
N PHE A 47 14.43 -7.99 -6.97
CA PHE A 47 15.29 -7.52 -5.89
C PHE A 47 14.42 -6.85 -4.82
N HIS A 48 14.04 -7.61 -3.79
CA HIS A 48 13.10 -7.16 -2.77
C HIS A 48 13.62 -5.91 -2.02
N LEU A 49 14.86 -5.90 -1.52
CA LEU A 49 15.29 -4.84 -0.60
C LEU A 49 15.38 -3.41 -1.20
N VAL A 50 16.02 -3.25 -2.38
CA VAL A 50 16.18 -1.93 -3.02
C VAL A 50 14.83 -1.41 -3.52
N HIS A 51 14.00 -2.33 -3.99
CA HIS A 51 12.69 -2.03 -4.52
C HIS A 51 11.71 -1.57 -3.43
N HIS A 52 11.77 -2.19 -2.26
CA HIS A 52 10.97 -1.83 -1.09
C HIS A 52 11.23 -0.39 -0.64
N PHE A 53 12.51 -0.01 -0.53
CA PHE A 53 12.91 1.36 -0.21
C PHE A 53 12.43 2.35 -1.28
N LEU A 54 12.64 2.04 -2.56
CA LEU A 54 12.25 2.92 -3.66
C LEU A 54 10.72 3.05 -3.76
N ALA A 55 9.97 1.98 -3.53
CA ALA A 55 8.51 1.97 -3.51
C ALA A 55 7.97 2.88 -2.42
N THR A 56 8.43 2.66 -1.18
CA THR A 56 8.07 3.48 -0.03
C THR A 56 8.40 4.96 -0.29
N ARG A 57 9.63 5.25 -0.74
CA ARG A 57 10.06 6.62 -1.01
C ARG A 57 9.23 7.30 -2.10
N THR A 58 8.92 6.58 -3.18
CA THR A 58 8.12 7.11 -4.29
C THR A 58 6.72 7.48 -3.83
N LEU A 59 6.08 6.65 -3.00
CA LEU A 59 4.77 6.94 -2.44
C LEU A 59 4.79 8.13 -1.50
N LYS A 60 5.75 8.18 -0.57
CA LYS A 60 5.87 9.30 0.37
C LYS A 60 6.12 10.63 -0.34
N THR A 61 7.05 10.65 -1.28
CA THR A 61 7.30 11.86 -2.08
C THR A 61 6.07 12.24 -2.91
N PHE A 62 5.31 11.28 -3.43
CA PHE A 62 4.06 11.59 -4.12
C PHE A 62 3.01 12.19 -3.16
N ALA A 63 2.87 11.64 -1.96
CA ALA A 63 1.97 12.14 -0.91
C ALA A 63 2.34 13.54 -0.37
N GLU A 64 3.64 13.83 -0.25
CA GLU A 64 4.13 15.16 0.15
C GLU A 64 3.80 16.26 -0.89
N ASN A 65 3.75 15.88 -2.17
CA ASN A 65 3.47 16.81 -3.27
C ASN A 65 1.98 16.94 -3.59
N GLU A 66 1.22 15.85 -3.48
CA GLU A 66 -0.22 15.85 -3.76
C GLU A 66 -1.02 16.21 -2.50
N LYS A 67 -1.42 17.49 -2.41
CA LYS A 67 -2.09 18.07 -1.24
C LYS A 67 -3.62 17.93 -1.27
N LYS A 68 -4.20 17.41 -2.35
CA LYS A 68 -5.67 17.29 -2.49
C LYS A 68 -6.29 16.22 -1.58
N PHE A 69 -5.50 15.25 -1.10
CA PHE A 69 -5.98 14.12 -0.32
C PHE A 69 -5.28 14.05 1.03
N PRO A 70 -5.58 14.96 1.98
CA PRO A 70 -4.85 15.07 3.23
C PRO A 70 -4.89 13.79 4.08
N CYS A 71 -6.02 13.07 4.10
CA CYS A 71 -6.18 11.82 4.85
C CYS A 71 -5.36 10.70 4.21
N ALA A 72 -5.45 10.55 2.88
CA ALA A 72 -4.65 9.58 2.13
C ALA A 72 -3.15 9.85 2.26
N SER A 73 -2.73 11.11 2.11
CA SER A 73 -1.32 11.50 2.24
C SER A 73 -0.80 11.23 3.64
N PHE A 74 -1.58 11.49 4.68
CA PHE A 74 -1.22 11.15 6.06
C PHE A 74 -0.98 9.64 6.21
N VAL A 75 -1.90 8.80 5.75
CA VAL A 75 -1.78 7.34 5.82
C VAL A 75 -0.61 6.84 4.98
N VAL A 76 -0.42 7.36 3.76
CA VAL A 76 0.71 6.96 2.90
C VAL A 76 2.06 7.30 3.53
N ILE A 77 2.16 8.45 4.22
CA ILE A 77 3.40 8.88 4.86
C ILE A 77 3.71 8.06 6.12
N ASN A 78 2.70 7.75 6.92
CA ASN A 78 2.89 7.17 8.25
C ASN A 78 2.73 5.64 8.29
N ASP A 79 1.86 5.10 7.45
CA ASP A 79 1.36 3.73 7.57
C ASP A 79 1.73 2.85 6.37
N THR A 80 2.52 3.36 5.43
CA THR A 80 3.05 2.54 4.32
C THR A 80 4.38 1.90 4.71
N TYR A 81 4.44 0.57 4.53
CA TYR A 81 5.65 -0.22 4.60
C TYR A 81 5.79 -1.03 3.31
N ASP A 82 6.90 -0.81 2.60
CA ASP A 82 7.19 -1.42 1.29
C ASP A 82 6.13 -1.05 0.24
N ASP A 83 5.32 -2.01 -0.18
CA ASP A 83 4.19 -1.84 -1.10
C ASP A 83 2.84 -2.03 -0.43
N VAL A 84 2.80 -2.11 0.91
CA VAL A 84 1.59 -2.37 1.70
C VAL A 84 1.26 -1.17 2.58
N ILE A 85 0.00 -0.76 2.57
CA ILE A 85 -0.56 0.18 3.55
C ILE A 85 -1.08 -0.64 4.73
N LEU A 86 -0.68 -0.26 5.95
CA LEU A 86 -1.02 -0.92 7.21
C LEU A 86 -1.46 0.15 8.22
N SER A 87 -2.73 0.53 8.19
CA SER A 87 -3.26 1.61 9.05
C SER A 87 -4.19 1.05 10.12
N SER A 88 -4.20 1.71 11.26
CA SER A 88 -4.98 1.30 12.43
C SER A 88 -5.21 2.43 13.40
N SER A 89 -6.31 2.37 14.15
CA SER A 89 -6.73 3.47 15.01
C SER A 89 -7.31 3.00 16.37
N ASP A 90 -7.26 3.86 17.40
CA ASP A 90 -7.67 3.58 18.81
C ASP A 90 -8.98 4.23 19.29
N ASN A 91 -9.49 5.25 18.60
CA ASN A 91 -10.65 6.05 19.02
C ASN A 91 -12.04 5.34 18.91
N LEU A 92 -13.08 6.01 19.41
CA LEU A 92 -14.48 5.58 19.54
C LEU A 92 -15.11 5.14 18.20
N GLU A 93 -16.05 4.18 18.25
CA GLU A 93 -16.52 3.40 17.10
C GLU A 93 -17.19 4.21 15.98
N GLU A 94 -18.15 5.10 16.25
CA GLU A 94 -18.90 5.83 15.20
C GLU A 94 -18.08 6.88 14.43
N VAL A 95 -17.33 7.73 15.14
CA VAL A 95 -16.52 8.81 14.50
C VAL A 95 -15.46 8.22 13.55
N LYS A 96 -15.07 6.96 13.77
CA LYS A 96 -14.10 6.27 12.93
C LYS A 96 -14.65 5.64 11.68
N GLU A 97 -15.90 5.21 11.64
CA GLU A 97 -16.44 4.62 10.41
C GLU A 97 -16.39 5.68 9.30
N GLU A 98 -16.79 6.91 9.62
CA GLU A 98 -16.69 8.07 8.72
C GLU A 98 -15.23 8.43 8.39
N GLU A 99 -14.32 8.43 9.37
CA GLU A 99 -12.89 8.72 9.13
C GLU A 99 -12.21 7.65 8.26
N GLU A 100 -12.48 6.36 8.49
CA GLU A 100 -11.92 5.26 7.71
C GLU A 100 -12.55 5.17 6.31
N GLU A 101 -13.84 5.45 6.16
CA GLU A 101 -14.50 5.64 4.86
C GLU A 101 -13.86 6.79 4.06
N GLU A 102 -13.63 7.94 4.70
CA GLU A 102 -12.98 9.09 4.07
C GLU A 102 -11.53 8.78 3.67
N VAL A 103 -10.77 8.13 4.56
CA VAL A 103 -9.41 7.66 4.26
C VAL A 103 -9.43 6.72 3.05
N HIS A 104 -10.35 5.76 3.05
CA HIS A 104 -10.48 4.78 1.98
C HIS A 104 -10.83 5.43 0.63
N PHE A 105 -11.82 6.32 0.63
CA PHE A 105 -12.22 7.09 -0.55
C PHE A 105 -11.07 7.95 -1.09
N GLN A 106 -10.40 8.70 -0.22
CA GLN A 106 -9.25 9.51 -0.61
C GLN A 106 -8.09 8.66 -1.12
N LEU A 107 -7.82 7.47 -0.54
CA LEU A 107 -6.76 6.57 -0.99
C LEU A 107 -7.01 6.05 -2.41
N ILE A 108 -8.26 5.69 -2.72
CA ILE A 108 -8.65 5.28 -4.08
C ILE A 108 -8.39 6.42 -5.06
N GLN A 109 -8.85 7.64 -4.76
CA GLN A 109 -8.66 8.80 -5.63
C GLN A 109 -7.18 9.19 -5.77
N PHE A 110 -6.42 9.16 -4.67
CA PHE A 110 -4.99 9.45 -4.63
C PHE A 110 -4.21 8.50 -5.54
N LEU A 111 -4.48 7.20 -5.49
CA LEU A 111 -3.80 6.23 -6.33
C LEU A 111 -4.23 6.31 -7.81
N GLN A 112 -5.49 6.67 -8.08
CA GLN A 112 -5.96 6.87 -9.45
C GLN A 112 -5.17 7.95 -10.20
N ILE A 113 -4.71 9.01 -9.53
CA ILE A 113 -3.87 10.04 -10.17
C ILE A 113 -2.57 9.47 -10.72
N GLY A 114 -2.02 8.43 -10.08
CA GLY A 114 -0.80 7.77 -10.49
C GLY A 114 -1.00 6.59 -11.44
N ASP A 115 -2.21 6.37 -11.96
CA ASP A 115 -2.64 5.11 -12.61
C ASP A 115 -2.33 3.87 -11.75
N ARG A 116 -2.31 4.02 -10.42
CA ARG A 116 -2.05 2.96 -9.44
C ARG A 116 -3.37 2.46 -8.87
N GLN A 117 -3.34 1.25 -8.33
CA GLN A 117 -4.51 0.61 -7.72
C GLN A 117 -4.10 -0.09 -6.43
N LEU A 118 -4.91 0.05 -5.39
CA LEU A 118 -4.89 -0.84 -4.23
C LEU A 118 -5.57 -2.16 -4.61
N HIS A 119 -5.09 -3.27 -4.07
CA HIS A 119 -5.71 -4.58 -4.20
C HIS A 119 -5.56 -5.36 -2.89
N LYS A 120 -6.42 -6.36 -2.70
CA LYS A 120 -6.47 -7.21 -1.50
C LYS A 120 -6.64 -6.38 -0.23
N TRP A 121 -7.69 -5.57 -0.21
CA TRP A 121 -8.10 -4.89 0.99
C TRP A 121 -8.50 -5.90 2.05
N LEU A 122 -7.89 -5.80 3.23
CA LEU A 122 -8.22 -6.60 4.39
C LEU A 122 -8.67 -5.67 5.50
N TYR A 123 -9.78 -6.00 6.16
CA TYR A 123 -10.35 -5.24 7.27
C TYR A 123 -10.71 -6.14 8.43
N ASN A 124 -10.59 -5.62 9.64
CA ASN A 124 -11.06 -6.28 10.85
C ASN A 124 -12.45 -5.83 11.32
N HIS A 125 -13.12 -4.92 10.58
CA HIS A 125 -14.52 -4.52 10.82
C HIS A 125 -15.35 -4.50 9.52
N PRO A 126 -16.64 -4.91 9.55
CA PRO A 126 -17.43 -5.09 8.31
C PRO A 126 -18.07 -3.84 7.70
N TYR A 127 -17.95 -2.63 8.27
CA TYR A 127 -18.70 -1.45 7.77
C TYR A 127 -18.33 -1.08 6.33
N LEU A 128 -17.06 -1.21 5.93
CA LEU A 128 -16.60 -0.95 4.54
C LEU A 128 -17.05 -2.01 3.52
N LEU A 129 -17.65 -3.12 3.95
CA LEU A 129 -18.11 -4.20 3.05
C LEU A 129 -19.56 -4.03 2.59
N ASN A 130 -20.30 -3.07 3.17
CA ASN A 130 -21.74 -3.02 2.98
C ASN A 130 -22.18 -2.64 1.55
N ASP A 131 -21.34 -1.96 0.77
CA ASP A 131 -21.71 -1.53 -0.59
C ASP A 131 -20.85 -2.09 -1.74
N ASN A 132 -19.63 -2.59 -1.49
CA ASN A 132 -18.70 -3.01 -2.55
C ASN A 132 -18.22 -4.46 -2.38
N LYS A 133 -19.11 -5.44 -2.62
CA LYS A 133 -18.75 -6.87 -2.74
C LYS A 133 -17.97 -7.13 -4.05
N THR A 134 -16.75 -6.65 -4.13
CA THR A 134 -15.79 -7.08 -5.15
C THR A 134 -14.81 -8.07 -4.53
N GLU A 135 -14.22 -8.98 -5.33
CA GLU A 135 -13.21 -9.97 -4.88
C GLU A 135 -11.96 -9.33 -4.24
N GLU A 136 -11.85 -8.01 -4.27
CA GLU A 136 -10.72 -7.26 -3.72
C GLU A 136 -10.83 -6.97 -2.22
N TYR A 137 -11.99 -7.21 -1.58
CA TYR A 137 -12.24 -6.91 -0.17
C TYR A 137 -12.44 -8.19 0.64
N THR A 138 -11.64 -8.39 1.68
CA THR A 138 -11.74 -9.57 2.56
C THR A 138 -11.88 -9.13 4.01
N PHE A 139 -12.94 -9.58 4.67
CA PHE A 139 -13.09 -9.45 6.11
C PHE A 139 -12.26 -10.52 6.83
N LEU A 140 -11.38 -10.10 7.73
CA LEU A 140 -10.63 -11.00 8.59
C LEU A 140 -10.69 -10.45 10.02
N PRO A 141 -11.56 -11.00 10.90
CA PRO A 141 -11.67 -10.54 12.28
C PRO A 141 -10.34 -10.71 13.04
N ASP A 142 -9.59 -11.76 12.69
CA ASP A 142 -8.17 -11.94 13.03
C ASP A 142 -7.35 -11.59 11.80
N LEU A 143 -7.13 -10.29 11.54
CA LEU A 143 -6.35 -9.84 10.40
C LEU A 143 -4.95 -10.48 10.48
N LEU A 144 -4.37 -10.87 9.35
CA LEU A 144 -3.01 -11.40 9.31
C LEU A 144 -2.24 -10.72 8.18
N THR A 145 -1.27 -9.88 8.53
CA THR A 145 -0.38 -9.26 7.52
C THR A 145 1.06 -9.53 7.93
N PHE A 146 1.85 -10.09 7.01
CA PHE A 146 3.22 -10.57 7.28
C PHE A 146 3.36 -11.61 8.43
N GLY A 147 2.31 -12.39 8.71
CA GLY A 147 2.32 -13.38 9.80
C GLY A 147 2.10 -12.79 11.20
N MET A 148 1.69 -11.52 11.29
CA MET A 148 1.27 -10.91 12.55
C MET A 148 -0.25 -10.97 12.66
N LEU A 149 -0.74 -11.53 13.77
CA LEU A 149 -2.13 -11.39 14.22
C LEU A 149 -2.34 -9.96 14.72
N TRP A 150 -3.50 -9.40 14.39
CA TRP A 150 -3.97 -8.09 14.87
C TRP A 150 -4.86 -8.26 16.09
#